data_AF-A0A195AUH9-F1
#
_entry.id   AF-A0A195AUH9-F1
#
_cell.length_a   1.000
_cell.length_b   1.000
_cell.length_c   1.000
_cell.angle_alpha   90.00
_cell.angle_beta   90.00
_cell.angle_gamma   90.00
#
_symmetry.space_group_name_H-M   'P 1'
#
loop_
_entity.id
_entity.type
_entity.pdbx_description
1 polymer ?
#
loop_
_entity_poly.entity_id
_entity_poly.type
_entity_poly.pdbx_seq_one_letter_code
_entity_poly.pdbx_strand_id
1 'polypeptide(L)' 'MATGLRAYDDIRPEKLLVDLIEAWKDKDISLLIDNKAGEENKQVYKNLVSIGKWCANGLAQNRPEMILVFQTLNDL' A
#
# COMPACT_ATOMS: atom_id res chain seq x y z
N MET A 1 3.76 -6.94 5.96
CA MET A 1 3.02 -5.86 5.26
C MET A 1 3.85 -5.43 4.06
N ALA A 2 3.21 -5.16 2.93
CA ALA A 2 3.77 -5.13 1.58
C ALA A 2 5.17 -4.48 1.43
N THR A 3 5.44 -3.37 2.11
CA THR A 3 6.63 -2.54 1.87
C THR A 3 7.82 -2.79 2.80
N GLY A 4 7.62 -3.44 3.93
CA GLY A 4 8.65 -3.57 4.97
C GLY A 4 9.07 -2.24 5.63
N LEU A 5 8.46 -1.11 5.24
CA LEU A 5 8.76 0.22 5.78
C LEU A 5 7.93 0.53 7.03
N ARG A 6 8.46 1.41 7.89
CA ARG A 6 7.72 1.92 9.05
C ARG A 6 6.60 2.85 8.61
N ALA A 7 5.49 2.83 9.37
CA ALA A 7 4.37 3.76 9.16
C ALA A 7 4.79 5.22 9.32
N TYR A 8 5.71 5.50 10.24
CA TYR A 8 6.33 6.81 10.46
C TYR A 8 7.85 6.69 10.49
N ASP A 9 8.55 7.65 9.88
CA ASP A 9 10.02 7.73 9.86
C ASP A 9 10.48 9.19 9.72
N ASP A 10 11.21 9.70 10.70
CA ASP A 10 11.72 11.08 10.73
C ASP A 10 12.82 11.37 9.71
N ILE A 11 13.44 10.34 9.13
CA ILE A 11 14.56 10.46 8.20
C ILE A 11 14.05 10.58 6.76
N ARG A 12 12.81 10.15 6.48
CA ARG A 12 12.21 10.23 5.14
C ARG A 12 11.72 11.66 4.83
N PRO A 13 11.76 12.09 3.54
CA PRO A 13 11.12 13.34 3.12
C PRO A 13 9.65 13.39 3.53
N GLU A 14 8.91 12.30 3.23
CA GLU A 14 7.56 12.10 3.73
C GLU A 14 7.57 11.20 4.96
N LYS A 15 7.21 11.80 6.10
CA LYS A 15 7.30 11.13 7.39
C LYS A 15 6.32 9.99 7.51
N LEU A 16 5.10 10.17 7.04
CA LEU A 16 4.08 9.14 7.01
C LEU A 16 4.19 8.31 5.73
N LEU A 17 4.07 6.99 5.89
CA LEU A 17 4.12 6.06 4.76
C LEU A 17 2.96 6.27 3.79
N VAL A 18 1.80 6.71 4.27
CA VAL A 18 0.65 7.00 3.41
C VAL A 18 0.95 8.16 2.46
N ASP A 19 1.51 9.26 2.97
CA ASP A 19 1.89 10.42 2.16
C ASP A 19 2.96 10.04 1.13
N LEU A 20 3.92 9.21 1.53
CA LEU A 20 4.92 8.65 0.62
C LEU A 20 4.26 7.86 -0.52
N ILE A 21 3.29 6.99 -0.22
CA ILE A 21 2.61 6.17 -1.24
C ILE A 21 1.69 7.00 -2.15
N GLU A 22 1.09 8.08 -1.63
CA GLU A 22 0.26 9.00 -2.41
C GLU A 22 1.09 9.84 -3.38
N ALA A 23 2.29 10.28 -2.97
CA ALA A 23 3.20 11.04 -3.82
C ALA A 23 3.72 10.23 -5.03
N TRP A 24 3.64 8.90 -4.99
CA TRP A 24 4.19 8.00 -5.99
C TRP A 24 3.15 7.57 -7.03
N LYS A 25 3.52 7.61 -8.31
CA LYS A 25 2.68 7.11 -9.42
C LYS A 25 2.68 5.58 -9.43
N ASP A 26 1.67 4.97 -10.05
CA ASP A 26 1.49 3.50 -10.06
C ASP A 26 2.70 2.71 -10.61
N LYS A 27 3.49 3.33 -11.49
CA LYS A 27 4.72 2.72 -12.03
C LYS A 27 5.83 2.61 -10.98
N ASP A 28 5.86 3.53 -10.01
CA ASP A 28 6.94 3.64 -9.03
C ASP A 28 6.64 2.81 -7.77
N ILE A 29 5.38 2.41 -7.54
CA ILE A 29 4.95 1.59 -6.39
C ILE A 29 5.75 0.28 -6.26
N SER A 30 6.27 -0.25 -7.38
CA SER A 30 7.08 -1.47 -7.38
C SER A 30 8.44 -1.30 -6.68
N LEU A 31 8.91 -0.07 -6.49
CA LEU A 31 10.15 0.21 -5.76
C LEU A 31 9.96 0.22 -4.24
N LEU A 32 8.70 0.31 -3.78
CA LEU A 32 8.35 0.26 -2.36
C LEU A 32 8.20 -1.19 -1.87
N ILE A 33 8.45 -2.19 -2.72
CA ILE A 33 8.33 -3.62 -2.39
C ILE A 33 9.33 -3.99 -1.31
N ASP A 34 8.89 -4.78 -0.33
CA ASP A 34 9.81 -5.51 0.53
C ASP A 34 10.52 -6.61 -0.27
N ASN A 35 11.69 -6.30 -0.81
CA ASN A 35 12.48 -7.21 -1.61
C ASN A 35 12.93 -8.47 -0.86
N LYS A 36 12.78 -8.52 0.48
CA LYS A 36 13.05 -9.73 1.27
C LYS A 36 11.93 -10.77 1.15
N ALA A 37 10.76 -10.38 0.66
CA ALA A 37 9.59 -11.25 0.52
C ALA A 37 9.61 -12.14 -0.74
N GLY A 38 10.67 -12.06 -1.56
CA GLY A 38 10.78 -12.82 -2.80
C GLY A 38 10.06 -12.15 -3.98
N GLU A 39 10.43 -12.59 -5.18
CA GLU A 39 9.95 -12.03 -6.45
C GLU A 39 8.65 -12.69 -6.92
N GLU A 40 8.36 -13.90 -6.43
CA GLU A 40 7.19 -14.70 -6.80
C GLU A 40 5.85 -14.01 -6.46
N ASN A 41 5.84 -13.08 -5.50
CA ASN A 41 4.64 -12.44 -4.97
C ASN A 41 4.45 -10.97 -5.42
N LYS A 42 5.16 -10.55 -6.48
CA LYS A 42 5.09 -9.15 -6.97
C LYS A 42 3.68 -8.66 -7.30
N GLN A 43 2.81 -9.53 -7.83
CA GLN A 43 1.43 -9.15 -8.14
C GLN A 43 0.60 -8.97 -6.87
N VAL A 44 0.73 -9.89 -5.91
CA VAL A 44 0.05 -9.81 -4.61
C VAL A 44 0.44 -8.53 -3.87
N TYR A 45 1.72 -8.17 -3.90
CA TYR A 45 2.19 -6.90 -3.35
C TYR A 45 1.45 -5.69 -3.92
N LYS A 46 1.35 -5.60 -5.26
CA LYS A 46 0.71 -4.45 -5.92
C LYS A 46 -0.74 -4.34 -5.48
N ASN A 47 -1.43 -5.47 -5.41
CA ASN A 47 -2.81 -5.51 -4.97
C ASN A 47 -2.94 -5.06 -3.50
N LEU A 48 -2.06 -5.52 -2.61
CA LEU A 48 -2.04 -5.10 -1.20
C LEU A 48 -1.80 -3.59 -1.03
N VAL A 49 -0.89 -3.00 -1.81
CA VAL A 49 -0.67 -1.54 -1.78
C VAL A 49 -1.88 -0.79 -2.31
N SER A 50 -2.48 -1.24 -3.41
CA SER A 50 -3.69 -0.63 -3.95
C SER A 50 -4.86 -0.66 -2.95
N ILE A 51 -5.08 -1.80 -2.28
CA ILE A 51 -6.08 -1.92 -1.20
C ILE A 51 -5.73 -0.96 -0.06
N GLY A 52 -4.46 -0.88 0.34
CA GLY A 52 -3.98 0.05 1.35
C GLY A 52 -4.27 1.51 0.99
N LYS A 53 -3.99 1.94 -0.25
CA LYS A 53 -4.30 3.29 -0.76
C LYS A 53 -5.79 3.57 -0.72
N TRP A 54 -6.62 2.60 -1.11
CA TRP A 54 -8.07 2.74 -1.08
C TRP A 54 -8.60 2.92 0.35
N CYS A 55 -8.09 2.14 1.30
CA CYS A 55 -8.43 2.25 2.72
C CYS A 55 -7.97 3.57 3.34
N ALA A 56 -6.81 4.08 2.92
CA ALA A 56 -6.20 5.28 3.47
C ALA A 56 -6.66 6.59 2.79
N ASN A 57 -7.65 6.53 1.89
CA ASN A 57 -8.10 7.70 1.13
C ASN A 57 -8.40 8.90 2.05
N GLY A 58 -7.90 10.09 1.68
CA GLY A 58 -8.12 11.31 2.45
C GLY A 58 -9.60 11.65 2.68
N LEU A 59 -10.47 11.31 1.73
CA LEU A 59 -11.92 11.48 1.85
C LEU A 59 -12.57 10.21 2.40
N ALA A 60 -13.16 10.30 3.60
CA ALA A 60 -13.75 9.16 4.29
C ALA A 60 -14.82 8.44 3.45
N GLN A 61 -15.64 9.18 2.69
CA GLN A 61 -16.67 8.62 1.80
C GLN A 61 -16.14 7.78 0.64
N ASN A 62 -14.84 7.90 0.33
CA ASN A 62 -14.19 7.14 -0.74
C ASN A 62 -13.48 5.89 -0.22
N ARG A 63 -13.48 5.66 1.10
CA ARG A 63 -12.90 4.47 1.71
C ARG A 63 -13.87 3.28 1.55
N PRO A 64 -13.35 2.07 1.33
CA PRO A 64 -14.19 0.88 1.26
C PRO A 64 -14.77 0.54 2.62
N GLU A 65 -15.97 -0.06 2.60
CA GLU A 65 -16.47 -0.82 3.73
C GLU A 65 -15.58 -2.04 3.99
N MET A 66 -15.44 -2.43 5.26
CA MET A 66 -14.55 -3.53 5.65
C MET A 66 -14.92 -4.87 4.99
N ILE A 67 -16.21 -5.10 4.69
CA ILE A 67 -16.64 -6.31 3.97
C ILE A 67 -16.05 -6.38 2.57
N LEU A 68 -15.95 -5.25 1.88
CA LEU A 68 -15.43 -5.14 0.52
C LEU A 68 -13.91 -5.33 0.52
N VAL A 69 -13.22 -4.80 1.54
CA VAL A 69 -11.79 -5.07 1.75
C VAL A 69 -11.54 -6.57 1.96
N PHE A 70 -12.33 -7.22 2.80
CA PHE A 70 -12.19 -8.65 3.07
C PHE A 70 -12.42 -9.51 1.82
N GLN A 71 -13.46 -9.21 1.04
CA GLN A 71 -13.71 -9.90 -0.24
C GLN A 71 -12.54 -9.71 -1.21
N THR A 72 -12.09 -8.46 -1.39
CA THR A 72 -10.96 -8.14 -2.27
C THR A 72 -9.67 -8.87 -1.85
N LEU A 73 -9.43 -9.03 -0.54
CA LEU A 73 -8.28 -9.76 -0.02
C LEU A 73 -8.35 -11.27 -0.26
N ASN A 74 -9.54 -11.87 -0.27
CA ASN A 74 -9.70 -13.31 -0.55
C ASN A 74 -9.57 -13.66 -2.03
N ASP A 75 -9.76 -12.68 -2.91
CA ASP A 75 -9.65 -12.83 -4.36
C ASP A 75 -8.22 -12.55 -4.88
N LEU A 76 -7.24 -12.41 -3.99
CA LEU A 76 -5.82 -12.12 -4.31
C LEU A 76 -5.00 -13.34 -4.74
#